data_AF-A0A661TCT3-F1
#
_entry.id   AF-A0A661TCT3-F1
#
_cell.length_a   1.000
_cell.length_b   1.000
_cell.length_c   1.000
_cell.angle_alpha   90.00
_cell.angle_beta   90.00
_cell.angle_gamma   90.00
#
_symmetry.space_group_name_H-M   'P 1'
#
loop_
_entity.id
_entity.type
_entity.pdbx_description
1 polymer ?
#
loop_
_entity_poly.entity_id
_entity_poly.type
_entity_poly.pdbx_seq_one_letter_code
_entity_poly.pdbx_strand_id
1 'polypeptide(L)'
;PGTPLYDQVTSGEFRRLSPEGIVREERRLIEKLEVTSEFVSDHASNYLPLDGKLPEAKGHFLEIIDKFMGLAPETRAMYLQAEGFRHP
;
A
#
# COMPACT_ATOMS: atom_id res chain seq x y z
N PRO A 1 6.76 -13.47 -14.14
CA PRO A 1 6.43 -14.50 -15.15
C PRO A 1 6.79 -15.90 -14.64
N GLY A 2 5.99 -16.93 -14.95
CA GLY A 2 6.27 -18.32 -14.54
C GLY A 2 5.69 -18.75 -13.18
N THR A 3 4.70 -18.01 -12.66
CA THR A 3 3.93 -18.41 -11.47
C THR A 3 2.45 -18.54 -11.83
N PRO A 4 1.69 -19.45 -11.20
CA PRO A 4 0.25 -19.58 -11.47
C PRO A 4 -0.52 -18.27 -11.28
N LEU A 5 -0.15 -17.46 -10.30
CA LEU A 5 -0.77 -16.15 -10.06
C LEU A 5 -0.52 -15.17 -11.21
N TYR A 6 0.66 -15.21 -11.84
CA TYR A 6 0.94 -14.38 -13.01
C TYR A 6 0.03 -14.78 -14.17
N ASP A 7 -0.17 -16.08 -14.41
CA ASP A 7 -1.05 -16.57 -15.46
C ASP A 7 -2.50 -16.14 -15.22
N GLN A 8 -2.98 -16.23 -13.98
CA GLN A 8 -4.31 -15.74 -13.57
C GLN A 8 -4.49 -14.23 -13.76
N VAL A 9 -3.44 -13.44 -13.49
CA VAL A 9 -3.46 -11.99 -13.77
C VAL A 9 -3.56 -11.74 -15.27
N THR A 10 -2.79 -12.46 -16.09
CA THR A 10 -2.82 -12.28 -17.55
C THR A 10 -4.12 -12.75 -18.20
N SER A 11 -4.75 -13.79 -17.66
CA SER A 11 -6.06 -14.29 -18.13
C SER A 11 -7.23 -13.42 -17.66
N GLY A 12 -7.02 -12.54 -16.68
CA GLY A 12 -8.06 -11.72 -16.06
C GLY A 12 -8.92 -12.47 -15.04
N GLU A 13 -8.59 -13.73 -14.73
CA GLU A 13 -9.18 -14.51 -13.64
C GLU A 13 -8.89 -13.85 -12.28
N PHE A 14 -7.65 -13.42 -12.09
CA PHE A 14 -7.25 -12.62 -10.94
C PHE A 14 -7.13 -11.14 -11.34
N ARG A 15 -7.89 -10.28 -10.67
CA ARG A 15 -7.85 -8.83 -10.88
C ARG A 15 -7.11 -8.17 -9.73
N ARG A 16 -5.94 -7.60 -10.03
CA ARG A 16 -5.19 -6.81 -9.05
C ARG A 16 -5.99 -5.59 -8.61
N LEU A 17 -5.86 -5.23 -7.33
CA LEU A 17 -6.35 -3.96 -6.83
C LEU A 17 -5.63 -2.80 -7.53
N SER A 18 -6.32 -1.68 -7.69
CA SER A 18 -5.66 -0.43 -8.09
C SER A 18 -4.69 0.02 -6.99
N PRO A 19 -3.72 0.91 -7.29
CA PRO A 19 -2.87 1.50 -6.28
C PRO A 19 -3.64 2.08 -5.08
N GLU A 20 -4.72 2.82 -5.34
CA GLU A 20 -5.59 3.37 -4.31
C GLU A 20 -6.35 2.28 -3.55
N GLY A 21 -6.70 1.19 -4.23
CA GLY A 21 -7.30 0.01 -3.59
C GLY A 21 -6.37 -0.60 -2.55
N ILE A 22 -5.09 -0.75 -2.90
CA ILE A 22 -4.06 -1.29 -2.00
C ILE A 22 -3.81 -0.33 -0.82
N VAL A 23 -3.73 0.98 -1.05
CA VAL A 23 -3.60 1.97 0.04
C VAL A 23 -4.81 1.95 0.98
N ARG A 24 -6.04 1.76 0.45
CA ARG A 24 -7.24 1.60 1.28
C ARG A 24 -7.21 0.30 2.10
N GLU A 25 -6.67 -0.77 1.54
CA GLU A 25 -6.46 -2.03 2.25
C GLU A 25 -5.44 -1.88 3.38
N GLU A 26 -4.29 -1.24 3.12
CA GLU A 26 -3.26 -0.95 4.12
C GLU A 26 -3.82 -0.11 5.28
N ARG A 27 -4.60 0.94 4.98
CA ARG A 27 -5.33 1.72 5.99
C ARG A 27 -6.20 0.82 6.88
N ARG A 28 -6.97 -0.08 6.27
CA ARG A 28 -7.91 -0.96 6.98
C ARG A 28 -7.17 -1.99 7.83
N LEU A 29 -6.04 -2.50 7.35
CA LEU A 29 -5.15 -3.37 8.11
C LEU A 29 -4.63 -2.65 9.36
N ILE A 30 -4.03 -1.47 9.21
CA ILE A 30 -3.47 -0.68 10.32
C ILE A 30 -4.54 -0.29 11.35
N GLU A 31 -5.72 0.11 10.88
CA GLU A 31 -6.87 0.42 11.74
C GLU A 31 -7.19 -0.76 12.68
N LYS A 32 -7.18 -1.99 12.14
CA LYS A 32 -7.60 -3.21 12.83
C LYS A 32 -6.48 -3.95 13.57
N LEU A 33 -5.21 -3.62 13.33
CA LEU A 33 -4.09 -4.25 14.01
C LEU A 33 -4.04 -3.85 15.50
N GLU A 34 -4.06 -4.84 16.39
CA GLU A 34 -3.90 -4.66 17.84
C GLU A 34 -2.64 -5.40 18.29
N VAL A 35 -1.49 -4.78 18.07
CA VAL A 35 -0.16 -5.38 18.29
C VAL A 35 0.79 -4.37 18.93
N THR A 36 1.92 -4.87 19.44
CA THR A 36 2.99 -4.07 20.07
C THR A 36 4.30 -4.08 19.26
N SER A 37 4.24 -4.55 18.01
CA SER A 37 5.38 -4.72 17.11
C SER A 37 5.63 -3.47 16.26
N GLU A 38 6.77 -3.48 15.56
CA GLU A 38 7.05 -2.54 14.47
C GLU A 38 6.17 -2.81 13.24
N PHE A 39 5.78 -1.75 12.55
CA PHE A 39 5.12 -1.82 11.25
C PHE A 39 5.95 -1.02 10.25
N VAL A 40 6.44 -1.71 9.22
CA VAL A 40 7.33 -1.11 8.22
C VAL A 40 6.79 -1.39 6.82
N SER A 41 6.66 -0.33 6.03
CA SER A 41 6.21 -0.29 4.64
C SER A 41 7.27 0.43 3.80
N ASP A 42 8.48 -0.13 3.76
CA ASP A 42 9.69 0.52 3.21
C ASP A 42 10.19 -0.10 1.88
N HIS A 43 9.68 -1.28 1.52
CA HIS A 43 10.04 -1.95 0.28
C HIS A 43 9.48 -1.24 -0.96
N ALA A 44 10.16 -1.38 -2.12
CA ALA A 44 9.74 -0.78 -3.39
C ALA A 44 8.34 -1.22 -3.86
N SER A 45 7.84 -2.33 -3.34
CA SER A 45 6.48 -2.82 -3.60
C SER A 45 5.41 -2.14 -2.75
N ASN A 46 5.73 -1.19 -1.89
CA ASN A 46 4.78 -0.44 -1.07
C ASN A 46 4.55 0.95 -1.65
N TYR A 47 3.38 1.54 -1.37
CA TYR A 47 3.00 2.83 -1.95
C TYR A 47 3.32 4.01 -1.03
N LEU A 48 3.24 3.82 0.28
CA LEU A 48 3.48 4.85 1.27
C LEU A 48 4.55 4.38 2.24
N PRO A 49 5.62 5.17 2.46
CA PRO A 49 6.62 4.84 3.46
C PRO A 49 6.03 5.03 4.85
N LEU A 50 5.88 3.93 5.59
CA LEU A 50 5.43 3.92 6.98
C LEU A 50 6.46 3.14 7.80
N ASP A 51 6.88 3.67 8.93
CA ASP A 51 7.85 3.04 9.83
C ASP A 51 7.57 3.54 11.25
N GLY A 52 7.38 2.62 12.19
CA GLY A 52 7.01 2.97 13.55
C GLY A 52 6.20 1.92 14.29
N LYS A 53 6.46 1.87 15.59
CA LYS A 53 5.86 0.94 16.54
C LYS A 53 4.38 1.19 16.75
N LEU A 54 3.58 0.12 16.70
CA LEU A 54 2.19 0.11 17.10
C LEU A 54 2.07 -0.21 18.61
N PRO A 55 1.08 0.35 19.33
CA PRO A 55 0.00 1.22 18.83
C PRO A 55 0.36 2.71 18.71
N GLU A 56 1.55 3.14 19.17
CA GLU A 56 1.91 4.55 19.30
C GLU A 56 1.88 5.31 17.96
N ALA A 57 2.38 4.68 16.89
CA ALA A 57 2.42 5.27 15.55
C ALA A 57 1.09 5.16 14.78
N LYS A 58 0.09 4.39 15.27
CA LYS A 58 -1.14 4.08 14.51
C LYS A 58 -1.86 5.34 14.03
N GLY A 59 -2.04 6.31 14.93
CA GLY A 59 -2.74 7.55 14.60
C GLY A 59 -2.02 8.34 13.50
N HIS A 60 -0.70 8.39 13.57
CA HIS A 60 0.13 9.06 12.57
C HIS A 60 0.05 8.38 11.19
N PHE A 61 0.10 7.04 11.15
CA PHE A 61 -0.05 6.30 9.89
C PHE A 61 -1.41 6.53 9.23
N LEU A 62 -2.49 6.45 10.00
CA LEU A 62 -3.83 6.70 9.48
C LEU A 62 -3.95 8.14 8.93
N GLU A 63 -3.34 9.12 9.59
CA GLU A 63 -3.32 10.50 9.13
C GLU A 63 -2.54 10.66 7.81
N ILE A 64 -1.38 10.02 7.66
CA ILE A 64 -0.60 10.03 6.42
C ILE A 64 -1.44 9.45 5.27
N ILE A 65 -2.05 8.30 5.51
CA ILE A 65 -2.84 7.60 4.48
C ILE A 65 -4.08 8.44 4.11
N ASP A 66 -4.80 8.98 5.09
CA ASP A 66 -5.99 9.79 4.85
C ASP A 66 -5.64 11.11 4.11
N LYS A 67 -4.50 11.74 4.43
CA LYS A 67 -3.97 12.90 3.69
C LYS A 67 -3.66 12.54 2.25
N PHE A 68 -2.93 11.44 2.01
CA PHE A 68 -2.63 10.97 0.67
C PHE A 68 -3.90 10.70 -0.14
N MET A 69 -4.89 10.04 0.47
CA MET A 69 -6.16 9.72 -0.18
C MET A 69 -7.03 10.95 -0.48
N GLY A 70 -6.82 12.06 0.24
CA GLY A 70 -7.47 13.35 -0.02
C GLY A 70 -6.86 14.19 -1.14
N LEU A 71 -5.68 13.81 -1.66
CA LEU A 71 -5.05 14.52 -2.78
C LEU A 71 -5.82 14.29 -4.09
N ALA A 72 -5.72 15.27 -5.01
CA ALA A 72 -6.26 15.12 -6.36
C ALA A 72 -5.66 13.87 -7.06
N PRO A 73 -6.41 13.16 -7.92
CA PRO A 73 -5.92 11.95 -8.59
C PRO A 73 -4.57 12.11 -9.29
N GLU A 74 -4.36 13.24 -9.96
CA GLU A 74 -3.13 13.56 -10.69
C GLU A 74 -1.94 13.72 -9.74
N THR A 75 -2.18 14.32 -8.57
CA THR A 75 -1.17 14.48 -7.52
C THR A 75 -0.84 13.13 -6.87
N ARG A 76 -1.84 12.28 -6.61
CA ARG A 76 -1.60 10.94 -6.04
C ARG A 76 -0.70 10.11 -6.94
N ALA A 77 -0.92 10.15 -8.26
CA ALA A 77 -0.09 9.44 -9.23
C ALA A 77 1.41 9.84 -9.17
N MET A 78 1.73 11.07 -8.75
CA MET A 78 3.12 11.53 -8.57
C MET A 78 3.79 10.99 -7.30
N TYR A 79 3.00 10.70 -6.25
CA TYR A 79 3.49 10.20 -4.96
C TYR A 79 3.56 8.67 -4.91
N LEU A 80 2.75 7.98 -5.71
CA LEU A 80 2.84 6.54 -5.85
C LEU A 80 4.19 6.17 -6.46
N GLN A 81 4.92 5.24 -5.83
CA GLN A 81 6.11 4.68 -6.44
C GLN A 81 5.76 4.07 -7.81
N ALA A 82 6.47 4.47 -8.86
CA ALA A 82 6.14 4.04 -10.21
C ALA A 82 6.31 2.52 -10.34
N GLU A 83 5.33 1.86 -10.98
CA GLU A 83 5.31 0.39 -11.19
C GLU A 83 6.63 -0.17 -11.73
N GLY A 84 7.35 0.61 -12.55
CA GLY A 84 8.65 0.23 -13.11
C GLY A 84 9.79 0.06 -12.10
N PHE A 85 9.68 0.63 -10.89
CA PHE A 85 10.63 0.42 -9.79
C PHE A 85 10.22 -0.70 -8.83
N ARG A 86 9.03 -1.29 -9.02
CA ARG A 86 8.46 -2.32 -8.12
C ARG A 86 8.76 -3.75 -8.59
N HIS A 87 9.49 -3.88 -9.69
CA HIS A 87 9.96 -5.15 -10.24
C HIS A 87 11.50 -5.13 -10.29
N PRO A 88 12.20 -6.05 -9.59
CA PRO A 88 13.57 -6.40 -9.96
C PRO A 88 13.61 -7.19 -11.28
#